data_AF-A0A6C1QW69-F1
#
_entry.id   AF-A0A6C1QW69-F1
#
_cell.length_a   1.000
_cell.length_b   1.000
_cell.length_c   1.000
_cell.angle_alpha   90.00
_cell.angle_beta   90.00
_cell.angle_gamma   90.00
#
_symmetry.space_group_name_H-M   'P 1'
#
loop_
_entity.id
_entity.type
_entity.pdbx_description
1 polymer ?
#
loop_
_entity_poly.entity_id
_entity_poly.type
_entity_poly.pdbx_seq_one_letter_code
_entity_poly.pdbx_strand_id
1 'polypeptide(L)'
;MNRANPDPEPGVQHGKRLIPAEEIYRRLYDGIREMNVVLAADVVAALRAARESESPADGTRPQSRTGSPSAPRPAALPGAACFVLDSILENADIAEREQLPMCQDTGFVLVFVEQGHDVRVEGEPLDRIIHRAIADAYRDGRFRNSVVGDPLNNRTNTGTNLPPAIHYDHVDGEHLTIGCLAKGFGSENYSQTRMLKPTAGPNAVVQAVVETMERAGGNCCPPVVLGIGIGGTMDWAARLSKKALLRDLGDHHRDPYYRDLEERIMNAVNGLGIGAGGLGGGTTALGVHIETYPTHIAGLPVAVSVNCWAERKAVVRW
;
A
#
# COMPACT_ATOMS: atom_id res chain seq x y z
N MET A 1 -4.52 -61.13 -12.37
CA MET A 1 -5.90 -60.58 -12.45
C MET A 1 -5.78 -59.06 -12.43
N ASN A 2 -5.89 -58.44 -13.62
CA ASN A 2 -5.98 -56.99 -13.79
C ASN A 2 -7.24 -56.50 -13.07
N ARG A 3 -7.08 -55.63 -12.06
CA ARG A 3 -8.18 -54.76 -11.63
C ARG A 3 -7.99 -53.42 -12.32
N ALA A 4 -8.85 -53.17 -13.29
CA ALA A 4 -9.00 -51.87 -13.92
C ALA A 4 -9.32 -50.82 -12.83
N ASN A 5 -8.62 -49.70 -12.85
CA ASN A 5 -9.09 -48.50 -12.15
C ASN A 5 -10.40 -48.07 -12.82
N PRO A 6 -11.46 -47.75 -12.04
CA PRO A 6 -12.61 -47.08 -12.63
C PRO A 6 -12.18 -45.69 -13.12
N ASP A 7 -12.65 -45.33 -14.31
CA ASP A 7 -12.49 -43.99 -14.87
C ASP A 7 -12.99 -42.93 -13.87
N PRO A 8 -12.33 -41.76 -13.77
CA PRO A 8 -12.84 -40.67 -12.93
C PRO A 8 -14.21 -40.24 -13.47
N GLU A 9 -15.20 -40.16 -12.57
CA GLU A 9 -16.52 -39.63 -12.90
C GLU A 9 -16.41 -38.25 -13.56
N PRO A 10 -17.23 -37.94 -14.58
CA PRO A 10 -17.23 -36.63 -15.21
C PRO A 10 -17.60 -35.57 -14.16
N GLY A 11 -16.60 -34.77 -13.78
CA GLY A 11 -16.74 -33.70 -12.80
C GLY A 11 -17.91 -32.79 -13.15
N VAL A 12 -18.81 -32.63 -12.17
CA VAL A 12 -19.92 -31.68 -12.20
C VAL A 12 -19.35 -30.28 -12.49
N GLN A 13 -19.53 -29.79 -13.72
CA GLN A 13 -19.27 -28.38 -14.05
C GLN A 13 -20.26 -27.53 -13.24
N HIS A 14 -19.83 -27.07 -12.07
CA HIS A 14 -20.50 -25.98 -11.38
C HIS A 14 -20.46 -24.77 -12.31
N GLY A 15 -21.61 -24.12 -12.48
CA GLY A 15 -21.78 -23.05 -13.46
C GLY A 15 -20.78 -21.94 -13.20
N LYS A 16 -19.84 -21.73 -14.12
CA LYS A 16 -18.88 -20.64 -14.01
C LYS A 16 -19.63 -19.32 -13.95
N ARG A 17 -19.37 -18.51 -12.92
CA ARG A 17 -19.85 -17.15 -12.85
C ARG A 17 -19.22 -16.35 -13.99
N LEU A 18 -20.06 -15.82 -14.85
CA LEU A 18 -19.65 -15.00 -15.98
C LEU A 18 -19.76 -13.52 -15.60
N ILE A 19 -18.66 -12.78 -15.75
CA ILE A 19 -18.63 -11.33 -15.48
C ILE A 19 -18.33 -10.60 -16.81
N PRO A 20 -19.22 -9.69 -17.26
CA PRO A 20 -18.99 -8.92 -18.48
C PRO A 20 -17.77 -8.00 -18.37
N ALA A 21 -16.92 -7.96 -19.42
CA ALA A 21 -15.75 -7.08 -19.44
C ALA A 21 -16.08 -5.61 -19.18
N GLU A 22 -17.22 -5.13 -19.71
CA GLU A 22 -17.64 -3.74 -19.55
C GLU A 22 -18.02 -3.39 -18.11
N GLU A 23 -18.56 -4.36 -17.36
CA GLU A 23 -18.85 -4.18 -15.94
C GLU A 23 -17.54 -4.05 -15.14
N ILE A 24 -16.54 -4.87 -15.46
CA ILE A 24 -15.22 -4.81 -14.83
C ILE A 24 -14.57 -3.46 -15.16
N TYR A 25 -14.55 -3.09 -16.44
CA TYR A 25 -14.00 -1.82 -16.93
C TYR A 25 -14.59 -0.64 -16.18
N ARG A 26 -15.92 -0.50 -16.15
CA ARG A 26 -16.58 0.67 -15.57
C ARG A 26 -16.25 0.84 -14.09
N ARG A 27 -16.35 -0.23 -13.30
CA ARG A 27 -16.08 -0.13 -11.86
C ARG A 27 -14.60 0.09 -11.55
N LEU A 28 -13.68 -0.47 -12.34
CA LEU A 28 -12.26 -0.17 -12.20
C LEU A 28 -11.94 1.27 -12.58
N TYR A 29 -12.50 1.77 -13.69
CA TYR A 29 -12.37 3.16 -14.11
C TYR A 29 -12.84 4.11 -13.02
N ASP A 30 -14.05 3.90 -12.50
CA ASP A 30 -14.64 4.71 -11.44
C ASP A 30 -13.73 4.70 -10.17
N GLY A 31 -13.32 3.50 -9.73
CA GLY A 31 -12.46 3.36 -8.55
C GLY A 31 -11.07 3.99 -8.71
N ILE A 32 -10.44 3.90 -9.89
CA ILE A 32 -9.14 4.52 -10.15
C ILE A 32 -9.25 6.05 -10.15
N ARG A 33 -10.35 6.60 -10.67
CA ARG A 33 -10.61 8.04 -10.63
C ARG A 33 -10.83 8.51 -9.20
N GLU A 34 -11.72 7.85 -8.48
CA GLU A 34 -12.09 8.19 -7.11
C GLU A 34 -10.86 8.16 -6.18
N MET A 35 -10.07 7.08 -6.21
CA MET A 35 -8.92 6.94 -5.30
C MET A 35 -7.84 8.01 -5.48
N ASN A 36 -7.82 8.75 -6.59
CA ASN A 36 -6.84 9.83 -6.82
C ASN A 36 -7.31 11.21 -6.33
N VAL A 37 -8.61 11.38 -6.09
CA VAL A 37 -9.22 12.67 -5.71
C VAL A 37 -9.92 12.63 -4.35
N VAL A 38 -10.29 11.45 -3.87
CA VAL A 38 -10.95 11.24 -2.56
C VAL A 38 -10.03 10.41 -1.67
N LEU A 39 -9.74 10.91 -0.45
CA LEU A 39 -9.16 10.09 0.61
C LEU A 39 -10.26 9.25 1.26
N ALA A 40 -9.96 7.98 1.53
CA ALA A 40 -10.91 7.10 2.19
C ALA A 40 -11.25 7.60 3.61
N ALA A 41 -12.50 7.35 4.05
CA ALA A 41 -13.05 7.96 5.26
C ALA A 41 -12.30 7.56 6.55
N ASP A 42 -11.79 6.32 6.60
CA ASP A 42 -10.90 5.80 7.64
C ASP A 42 -9.58 6.58 7.71
N VAL A 43 -9.02 6.96 6.57
CA VAL A 43 -7.79 7.79 6.48
C VAL A 43 -8.04 9.19 6.98
N VAL A 44 -9.15 9.81 6.56
CA VAL A 44 -9.56 11.14 7.03
C VAL A 44 -9.80 11.13 8.55
N ALA A 45 -10.45 10.08 9.07
CA ALA A 45 -10.67 9.91 10.50
C ALA A 45 -9.34 9.76 11.26
N ALA A 46 -8.40 8.96 10.76
CA ALA A 46 -7.08 8.77 11.36
C ALA A 46 -6.26 10.07 11.37
N LEU A 47 -6.33 10.86 10.28
CA LEU A 47 -5.68 12.17 10.19
C LEU A 47 -6.26 13.19 11.19
N ARG A 48 -7.59 13.20 11.38
CA ARG A 48 -8.25 14.06 12.38
C ARG A 48 -7.86 13.64 13.80
N ALA A 49 -7.87 12.35 14.10
CA ALA A 49 -7.44 11.83 15.40
C ALA A 49 -5.96 12.16 15.68
N ALA A 50 -5.10 12.01 14.68
CA ALA A 50 -3.70 12.44 14.77
C ALA A 50 -3.62 13.93 15.10
N ARG A 51 -4.37 14.77 14.38
CA ARG A 51 -4.40 16.22 14.58
C ARG A 51 -4.86 16.64 15.98
N GLU A 52 -5.86 15.96 16.53
CA GLU A 52 -6.36 16.18 17.89
C GLU A 52 -5.36 15.76 18.96
N SER A 53 -4.57 14.71 18.69
CA SER A 53 -3.55 14.20 19.61
C SER A 53 -2.25 15.01 19.62
N GLU A 54 -1.99 15.81 18.59
CA GLU A 54 -0.82 16.71 18.52
C GLU A 54 -1.06 17.98 19.34
N SER A 55 -0.12 18.32 20.22
CA SER A 55 -0.18 19.59 20.96
C SER A 55 0.52 20.71 20.19
N PRO A 56 -0.10 21.90 20.03
CA PRO A 56 0.53 23.06 19.41
C PRO A 56 1.81 23.54 20.13
N ALA A 57 1.97 23.14 21.40
CA ALA A 57 3.11 23.52 22.24
C ALA A 57 4.27 22.51 22.20
N ASP A 58 4.10 21.35 21.56
CA ASP A 58 5.07 20.24 21.68
C ASP A 58 6.26 20.40 20.73
N GLY A 59 7.12 21.37 21.03
CA GLY A 59 8.50 21.43 20.51
C GLY A 59 9.47 20.56 21.31
N THR A 60 8.97 19.72 22.22
CA THR A 60 9.74 19.19 23.36
C THR A 60 9.61 17.70 23.62
N ARG A 61 9.26 16.87 22.63
CA ARG A 61 9.48 15.42 22.80
C ARG A 61 10.98 15.13 22.68
N PRO A 62 11.63 14.58 23.72
CA PRO A 62 13.06 14.34 23.69
C PRO A 62 13.37 13.36 22.56
N GLN A 63 14.25 13.77 21.65
CA GLN A 63 14.83 12.88 20.64
C GLN A 63 15.53 11.75 21.41
N SER A 64 14.91 10.57 21.50
CA SER A 64 15.58 9.41 22.07
C SER A 64 16.76 9.08 21.15
N ARG A 65 17.97 9.43 21.61
CA ARG A 65 19.23 9.10 20.94
C ARG A 65 19.52 7.62 21.13
N THR A 66 18.82 6.76 20.41
CA THR A 66 19.17 5.34 20.34
C THR A 66 19.15 4.86 18.90
N GLY A 67 20.23 5.19 18.17
CA GLY A 67 20.76 4.27 17.16
C GLY A 67 20.78 4.71 15.70
N SER A 68 21.57 5.75 15.32
CA SER A 68 22.33 5.83 14.04
C SER A 68 22.90 7.25 13.83
N PRO A 69 24.11 7.44 13.27
CA PRO A 69 24.74 8.75 13.05
C PRO A 69 24.25 9.47 11.78
N SER A 70 22.98 9.30 11.37
CA SER A 70 22.42 10.11 10.28
C SER A 70 22.20 11.54 10.76
N ALA A 71 22.51 12.51 9.88
CA ALA A 71 22.56 13.96 10.08
C ALA A 71 21.64 14.55 11.19
N PRO A 72 22.09 15.61 11.91
CA PRO A 72 21.29 16.25 12.94
C PRO A 72 19.92 16.64 12.38
N ARG A 73 18.85 16.04 12.92
CA ARG A 73 17.48 16.43 12.57
C ARG A 73 17.25 17.85 13.09
N PRO A 74 16.68 18.76 12.28
CA PRO A 74 16.32 20.08 12.77
C PRO A 74 15.43 19.94 14.01
N ALA A 75 15.60 20.86 14.97
CA ALA A 75 14.77 20.88 16.17
C ALA A 75 13.29 20.93 15.76
N ALA A 76 12.44 20.19 16.46
CA ALA A 76 11.00 20.18 16.21
C ALA A 76 10.48 21.62 16.27
N LEU A 77 9.78 22.05 15.22
CA LEU A 77 9.18 23.36 15.16
C LEU A 77 7.82 23.29 15.89
N PRO A 78 7.61 24.05 16.98
CA PRO A 78 6.34 24.01 17.71
C PRO A 78 5.16 24.28 16.78
N GLY A 79 4.16 23.41 16.81
CA GLY A 79 2.96 23.52 15.97
C GLY A 79 3.13 23.12 14.50
N ALA A 80 4.33 22.75 14.03
CA ALA A 80 4.54 22.38 12.63
C ALA A 80 3.79 21.09 12.24
N ALA A 81 3.74 20.08 13.10
CA ALA A 81 2.95 18.86 12.84
C ALA A 81 1.46 19.16 12.69
N CYS A 82 0.93 20.03 13.56
CA CYS A 82 -0.45 20.50 13.51
C CYS A 82 -0.74 21.17 12.16
N PHE A 83 0.12 22.12 11.75
CA PHE A 83 0.00 22.81 10.47
C PHE A 83 0.02 21.85 9.27
N VAL A 84 0.91 20.86 9.27
CA VAL A 84 0.98 19.87 8.19
C VAL A 84 -0.29 19.02 8.13
N LEU A 85 -0.79 18.54 9.28
CA LEU A 85 -2.02 17.75 9.33
C LEU A 85 -3.24 18.56 8.88
N ASP A 86 -3.35 19.83 9.31
CA ASP A 86 -4.39 20.75 8.85
C ASP A 86 -4.31 20.98 7.34
N SER A 87 -3.10 21.17 6.80
CA SER A 87 -2.87 21.35 5.36
C SER A 87 -3.24 20.09 4.56
N ILE A 88 -2.96 18.90 5.09
CA ILE A 88 -3.34 17.63 4.45
C ILE A 88 -4.87 17.51 4.37
N LEU A 89 -5.57 17.80 5.47
CA LEU A 89 -7.03 17.74 5.54
C LEU A 89 -7.68 18.77 4.60
N GLU A 90 -7.17 19.99 4.58
CA GLU A 90 -7.63 21.04 3.65
C GLU A 90 -7.38 20.62 2.18
N ASN A 91 -6.19 20.09 1.87
CA ASN A 91 -5.88 19.64 0.52
C ASN A 91 -6.76 18.47 0.08
N ALA A 92 -7.11 17.55 0.99
CA ALA A 92 -8.04 16.46 0.70
C ALA A 92 -9.45 16.98 0.37
N ASP A 93 -9.96 17.95 1.13
CA ASP A 93 -11.25 18.62 0.86
C ASP A 93 -11.24 19.35 -0.50
N ILE A 94 -10.16 20.08 -0.80
CA ILE A 94 -10.00 20.75 -2.10
C ILE A 94 -9.95 19.73 -3.24
N ALA A 95 -9.19 18.64 -3.09
CA ALA A 95 -9.06 17.59 -4.11
C ALA A 95 -10.43 16.97 -4.44
N GLU A 96 -11.22 16.65 -3.43
CA GLU A 96 -12.56 16.09 -3.60
C GLU A 96 -13.51 17.11 -4.23
N ARG A 97 -13.57 18.35 -3.70
CA ARG A 97 -14.49 19.38 -4.21
C ARG A 97 -14.18 19.81 -5.64
N GLU A 98 -12.90 20.06 -5.94
CA GLU A 98 -12.45 20.57 -7.24
C GLU A 98 -12.18 19.44 -8.25
N GLN A 99 -12.31 18.18 -7.83
CA GLN A 99 -11.99 16.99 -8.64
C GLN A 99 -10.57 17.04 -9.22
N LEU A 100 -9.62 17.44 -8.38
CA LEU A 100 -8.19 17.53 -8.71
C LEU A 100 -7.41 16.44 -7.99
N PRO A 101 -6.30 15.93 -8.57
CA PRO A 101 -5.50 14.93 -7.89
C PRO A 101 -4.92 15.51 -6.58
N MET A 102 -5.08 14.78 -5.48
CA MET A 102 -4.61 15.20 -4.15
C MET A 102 -3.09 15.39 -4.06
N CYS A 103 -2.33 14.82 -5.01
CA CYS A 103 -0.89 14.96 -5.10
C CYS A 103 -0.45 15.01 -6.57
N GLN A 104 0.56 15.83 -6.86
CA GLN A 104 1.14 15.99 -8.19
C GLN A 104 1.73 14.68 -8.75
N ASP A 105 2.20 13.79 -7.88
CA ASP A 105 2.64 12.46 -8.27
C ASP A 105 1.48 11.48 -8.15
N THR A 106 0.68 11.32 -9.21
CA THR A 106 -0.46 10.39 -9.27
C THR A 106 -0.05 8.91 -9.33
N GLY A 107 1.24 8.62 -9.14
CA GLY A 107 1.75 7.31 -8.77
C GLY A 107 1.83 6.29 -9.91
N PHE A 108 2.50 5.18 -9.61
CA PHE A 108 2.55 3.98 -10.43
C PHE A 108 1.45 3.02 -9.97
N VAL A 109 0.68 2.47 -10.92
CA VAL A 109 -0.45 1.61 -10.57
C VAL A 109 0.02 0.17 -10.33
N LEU A 110 -0.22 -0.32 -9.12
CA LEU A 110 -0.13 -1.72 -8.74
C LEU A 110 -1.55 -2.31 -8.74
N VAL A 111 -1.71 -3.51 -9.29
CA VAL A 111 -2.99 -4.20 -9.37
C VAL A 111 -2.84 -5.58 -8.76
N PHE A 112 -3.70 -5.92 -7.80
CA PHE A 112 -3.78 -7.22 -7.16
C PHE A 112 -5.11 -7.85 -7.54
N VAL A 113 -5.06 -8.93 -8.32
CA VAL A 113 -6.23 -9.67 -8.79
C VAL A 113 -6.34 -10.96 -8.00
N GLU A 114 -7.46 -11.15 -7.31
CA GLU A 114 -7.88 -12.43 -6.75
C GLU A 114 -9.03 -12.96 -7.60
N GLN A 115 -8.75 -13.96 -8.42
CA GLN A 115 -9.73 -14.54 -9.34
C GLN A 115 -10.12 -15.94 -8.86
N GLY A 116 -11.40 -16.10 -8.52
CA GLY A 116 -12.03 -17.38 -8.22
C GLY A 116 -11.93 -18.36 -9.40
N HIS A 117 -11.68 -19.64 -9.11
CA HIS A 117 -11.62 -20.70 -10.13
C HIS A 117 -12.90 -20.82 -10.96
N ASP A 118 -14.04 -20.44 -10.39
CA ASP A 118 -15.34 -20.47 -11.06
C ASP A 118 -15.67 -19.15 -11.77
N VAL A 119 -14.76 -18.16 -11.79
CA VAL A 119 -14.96 -16.90 -12.50
C VAL A 119 -14.45 -16.98 -13.94
N ARG A 120 -15.30 -16.57 -14.87
CA ARG A 120 -14.95 -16.31 -16.28
C ARG A 120 -15.23 -14.86 -16.64
N VAL A 121 -14.24 -14.19 -17.23
CA VAL A 121 -14.41 -12.86 -17.83
C VAL A 121 -14.90 -13.03 -19.27
N GLU A 122 -15.98 -12.33 -19.62
CA GLU A 122 -16.56 -12.34 -20.96
C GLU A 122 -16.04 -11.18 -21.82
N GLY A 123 -15.76 -11.44 -23.10
CA GLY A 123 -15.48 -10.41 -24.11
C GLY A 123 -13.99 -10.23 -24.41
N GLU A 124 -13.16 -9.92 -23.42
CA GLU A 124 -11.71 -9.71 -23.62
C GLU A 124 -10.86 -10.14 -22.41
N PRO A 125 -9.53 -10.34 -22.57
CA PRO A 125 -8.64 -10.70 -21.47
C PRO A 125 -8.64 -9.64 -20.36
N LEU A 126 -8.65 -10.09 -19.09
CA LEU A 126 -8.70 -9.20 -17.93
C LEU A 126 -7.58 -8.15 -17.91
N ASP A 127 -6.37 -8.52 -18.32
CA ASP A 127 -5.26 -7.59 -18.48
C ASP A 127 -5.61 -6.40 -19.38
N ARG A 128 -6.28 -6.64 -20.51
CA ARG A 128 -6.65 -5.59 -21.46
C ARG A 128 -7.69 -4.64 -20.86
N ILE A 129 -8.63 -5.18 -20.08
CA ILE A 129 -9.63 -4.39 -19.34
C ILE A 129 -8.94 -3.47 -18.34
N ILE A 130 -8.02 -4.02 -17.54
CA ILE A 130 -7.24 -3.28 -16.53
C ILE A 130 -6.44 -2.16 -17.20
N HIS A 131 -5.70 -2.45 -18.28
CA HIS A 131 -4.92 -1.46 -19.00
C HIS A 131 -5.79 -0.32 -19.55
N ARG A 132 -6.95 -0.66 -20.16
CA ARG A 132 -7.89 0.34 -20.68
C ARG A 132 -8.46 1.21 -19.56
N ALA A 133 -8.93 0.61 -18.47
CA ALA A 133 -9.48 1.33 -17.33
C ALA A 133 -8.46 2.33 -16.74
N ILE A 134 -7.19 1.92 -16.57
CA ILE A 134 -6.13 2.80 -16.09
C ILE A 134 -5.86 3.94 -17.08
N ALA A 135 -5.64 3.63 -18.37
CA ALA A 135 -5.33 4.65 -19.37
C ALA A 135 -6.44 5.70 -19.50
N ASP A 136 -7.70 5.25 -19.53
CA ASP A 136 -8.84 6.14 -19.64
C ASP A 136 -9.03 6.97 -18.36
N ALA A 137 -8.91 6.36 -17.18
CA ALA A 137 -9.02 7.09 -15.90
C ALA A 137 -7.93 8.15 -15.75
N TYR A 138 -6.68 7.86 -16.14
CA TYR A 138 -5.58 8.82 -16.10
C TYR A 138 -5.76 9.97 -17.10
N ARG A 139 -6.21 9.66 -18.33
CA ARG A 139 -6.52 10.68 -19.34
C ARG A 139 -7.64 11.60 -18.87
N ASP A 140 -8.76 11.01 -18.45
CA ASP A 140 -9.99 11.75 -18.18
C ASP A 140 -9.92 12.49 -16.83
N GLY A 141 -9.19 11.93 -15.85
CA GLY A 141 -8.87 12.58 -14.57
C GLY A 141 -7.76 13.63 -14.66
N ARG A 142 -7.15 13.82 -15.84
CA ARG A 142 -5.98 14.72 -16.06
C ARG A 142 -4.83 14.43 -15.07
N PHE A 143 -4.63 13.16 -14.77
CA PHE A 143 -3.58 12.70 -13.87
C PHE A 143 -2.21 12.72 -14.56
N ARG A 144 -1.14 12.74 -13.77
CA ARG A 144 0.22 12.79 -14.29
C ARG A 144 0.68 11.41 -14.76
N ASN A 145 1.02 11.31 -16.04
CA ASN A 145 1.69 10.13 -16.59
C ASN A 145 3.15 10.12 -16.12
N SER A 146 3.49 9.19 -15.23
CA SER A 146 4.76 9.14 -14.50
C SER A 146 5.61 7.91 -14.86
N VAL A 147 5.13 7.04 -15.76
CA VAL A 147 5.88 5.87 -16.24
C VAL A 147 6.78 6.24 -17.42
N VAL A 148 8.03 5.76 -17.37
CA VAL A 148 8.99 5.82 -18.47
C VAL A 148 9.10 4.44 -19.14
N GLY A 149 9.19 4.42 -20.46
CA GLY A 149 9.21 3.18 -21.24
C GLY A 149 10.51 2.39 -21.10
N ASP A 150 11.63 3.08 -20.89
CA ASP A 150 12.93 2.48 -20.59
C ASP A 150 13.57 3.21 -19.39
N PRO A 151 13.94 2.51 -18.31
CA PRO A 151 14.46 3.14 -17.11
C PRO A 151 15.90 3.67 -17.24
N LEU A 152 16.69 3.19 -18.21
CA LEU A 152 18.10 3.52 -18.37
C LEU A 152 18.39 4.32 -19.63
N ASN A 153 17.74 3.99 -20.75
CA ASN A 153 17.97 4.60 -22.05
C ASN A 153 16.92 5.67 -22.36
N ASN A 154 17.33 6.94 -22.47
CA ASN A 154 16.50 8.13 -22.77
C ASN A 154 15.33 8.43 -21.81
N ARG A 155 14.82 7.45 -21.06
CA ARG A 155 13.73 7.62 -20.08
C ARG A 155 12.49 8.31 -20.65
N THR A 156 12.14 8.00 -21.90
CA THR A 156 10.97 8.56 -22.58
C THR A 156 9.69 8.18 -21.84
N ASN A 157 8.84 9.17 -21.56
CA ASN A 157 7.55 8.96 -20.91
C ASN A 157 6.59 8.14 -21.80
N THR A 158 5.79 7.26 -21.21
CA THR A 158 4.83 6.42 -21.97
C THR A 158 3.57 7.17 -22.40
N GLY A 159 3.33 8.38 -21.88
CA GLY A 159 2.18 9.22 -22.21
C GLY A 159 0.84 8.70 -21.70
N THR A 160 0.83 7.60 -20.93
CA THR A 160 -0.39 6.89 -20.52
C THR A 160 -0.36 6.37 -19.08
N ASN A 161 0.78 6.52 -18.39
CA ASN A 161 1.06 5.88 -17.09
C ASN A 161 1.03 4.34 -17.10
N LEU A 162 1.02 3.73 -18.28
CA LEU A 162 1.14 2.29 -18.47
C LEU A 162 2.59 1.87 -18.69
N PRO A 163 2.93 0.57 -18.47
CA PRO A 163 2.06 -0.49 -17.93
C PRO A 163 1.97 -0.47 -16.39
N PRO A 164 0.89 -1.01 -15.80
CA PRO A 164 0.85 -1.31 -14.38
C PRO A 164 1.69 -2.53 -14.04
N ALA A 165 1.93 -2.77 -12.75
CA ALA A 165 2.37 -4.08 -12.27
C ALA A 165 1.14 -4.86 -11.78
N ILE A 166 0.87 -6.01 -12.40
CA ILE A 166 -0.30 -6.84 -12.09
C ILE A 166 0.17 -8.12 -11.38
N HIS A 167 -0.46 -8.42 -10.26
CA HIS A 167 -0.24 -9.60 -9.45
C HIS A 167 -1.51 -10.44 -9.42
N TYR A 168 -1.43 -11.68 -9.91
CA TYR A 168 -2.55 -12.61 -9.93
C TYR A 168 -2.45 -13.64 -8.79
N ASP A 169 -3.56 -13.81 -8.07
CA ASP A 169 -3.85 -14.92 -7.17
C ASP A 169 -5.09 -15.65 -7.70
N HIS A 170 -4.96 -16.94 -7.99
CA HIS A 170 -6.12 -17.78 -8.26
C HIS A 170 -6.58 -18.39 -6.96
N VAL A 171 -7.85 -18.22 -6.63
CA VAL A 171 -8.44 -18.65 -5.35
C VAL A 171 -9.65 -19.54 -5.60
N ASP A 172 -10.07 -20.29 -4.60
CA ASP A 172 -11.31 -21.06 -4.68
C ASP A 172 -12.54 -20.14 -4.71
N GLY A 173 -13.61 -20.60 -5.36
CA GLY A 173 -14.92 -19.95 -5.38
C GLY A 173 -15.22 -19.09 -6.62
N GLU A 174 -16.26 -18.29 -6.49
CA GLU A 174 -16.92 -17.57 -7.59
C GLU A 174 -16.77 -16.04 -7.52
N HIS A 175 -15.76 -15.56 -6.79
CA HIS A 175 -15.52 -14.13 -6.58
C HIS A 175 -14.36 -13.61 -7.41
N LEU A 176 -14.49 -12.37 -7.87
CA LEU A 176 -13.37 -11.60 -8.41
C LEU A 176 -13.14 -10.40 -7.51
N THR A 177 -11.93 -10.23 -7.01
CA THR A 177 -11.51 -9.02 -6.31
C THR A 177 -10.35 -8.40 -7.05
N ILE A 178 -10.42 -7.10 -7.32
CA ILE A 178 -9.32 -6.34 -7.91
C ILE A 178 -9.03 -5.15 -7.00
N GLY A 179 -7.84 -5.17 -6.40
CA GLY A 179 -7.29 -4.08 -5.62
C GLY A 179 -6.30 -3.27 -6.46
N CYS A 180 -6.48 -1.95 -6.52
CA CYS A 180 -5.59 -1.01 -7.15
C CYS A 180 -4.91 -0.14 -6.09
N LEU A 181 -3.60 0.10 -6.24
CA LEU A 181 -2.84 1.05 -5.42
C LEU A 181 -2.05 1.99 -6.35
N ALA A 182 -2.30 3.30 -6.26
CA ALA A 182 -1.52 4.32 -6.99
C ALA A 182 -0.34 4.79 -6.14
N LYS A 183 0.77 4.05 -6.25
CA LYS A 183 1.93 4.22 -5.40
C LYS A 183 2.78 5.43 -5.83
N GLY A 184 2.84 6.45 -4.98
CA GLY A 184 3.77 7.57 -5.16
C GLY A 184 5.22 7.10 -5.03
N PHE A 185 6.09 7.55 -5.93
CA PHE A 185 7.48 7.08 -5.95
C PHE A 185 8.37 7.73 -4.89
N GLY A 186 7.95 8.89 -4.37
CA GLY A 186 8.59 9.50 -3.19
C GLY A 186 8.63 8.54 -1.99
N SER A 187 7.52 7.84 -1.72
CA SER A 187 7.44 6.84 -0.63
C SER A 187 7.89 5.44 -1.08
N GLU A 188 7.70 5.06 -2.35
CA GLU A 188 8.24 3.79 -2.88
C GLU A 188 9.77 3.71 -2.73
N ASN A 189 10.49 4.80 -3.00
CA ASN A 189 11.96 4.86 -2.93
C ASN A 189 12.54 4.58 -1.53
N TYR A 190 11.71 4.64 -0.48
CA TYR A 190 12.13 4.30 0.89
C TYR A 190 11.70 2.90 1.32
N SER A 191 10.88 2.21 0.52
CA SER A 191 10.51 0.81 0.77
C SER A 191 11.75 -0.08 0.65
N GLN A 192 11.81 -1.16 1.45
CA GLN A 192 12.98 -2.04 1.47
C GLN A 192 12.60 -3.49 1.74
N THR A 193 13.43 -4.41 1.25
CA THR A 193 13.37 -5.83 1.63
C THR A 193 14.64 -6.21 2.38
N ARG A 194 14.51 -7.03 3.41
CA ARG A 194 15.61 -7.57 4.22
C ARG A 194 15.48 -9.07 4.35
N MET A 195 16.60 -9.76 4.22
CA MET A 195 16.71 -11.20 4.46
C MET A 195 17.26 -11.41 5.86
N LEU A 196 16.37 -11.59 6.84
CA LEU A 196 16.74 -11.80 8.23
C LEU A 196 17.13 -13.26 8.48
N LYS A 197 17.86 -13.50 9.57
CA LYS A 197 18.12 -14.86 10.06
C LYS A 197 16.81 -15.44 10.62
N PRO A 198 16.54 -16.74 10.45
CA PRO A 198 15.36 -17.41 11.05
C PRO A 198 15.25 -17.22 12.56
N THR A 199 16.41 -17.11 13.23
CA THR A 199 16.51 -16.95 14.69
C THR A 199 16.41 -15.49 15.15
N ALA A 200 16.23 -14.53 14.25
CA ALA A 200 16.25 -13.09 14.58
C ALA A 200 15.01 -12.64 15.38
N GLY A 201 13.90 -13.36 15.21
CA GLY A 201 12.67 -13.13 15.96
C GLY A 201 11.96 -11.80 15.62
N PRO A 202 10.87 -11.49 16.32
CA PRO A 202 10.02 -10.34 16.01
C PRO A 202 10.71 -8.98 16.25
N ASN A 203 11.67 -8.91 17.19
CA ASN A 203 12.38 -7.66 17.46
C ASN A 203 13.21 -7.19 16.25
N ALA A 204 13.77 -8.13 15.49
CA ALA A 204 14.51 -7.80 14.27
C ALA A 204 13.58 -7.29 13.15
N VAL A 205 12.32 -7.73 13.13
CA VAL A 205 11.29 -7.19 12.22
C VAL A 205 10.98 -5.73 12.60
N VAL A 206 10.72 -5.46 13.89
CA VAL A 206 10.50 -4.09 14.38
C VAL A 206 11.68 -3.18 14.03
N GLN A 207 12.90 -3.64 14.29
CA GLN A 207 14.12 -2.90 13.98
C GLN A 207 14.26 -2.64 12.47
N ALA A 208 13.93 -3.62 11.62
CA ALA A 208 13.94 -3.44 10.17
C ALA A 208 12.98 -2.31 9.73
N VAL A 209 11.80 -2.20 10.34
CA VAL A 209 10.84 -1.13 10.05
C VAL A 209 11.33 0.22 10.57
N VAL A 210 11.81 0.27 11.81
CA VAL A 210 12.36 1.48 12.42
C VAL A 210 13.49 2.04 11.56
N GLU A 211 14.46 1.22 11.16
CA GLU A 211 15.57 1.67 10.31
C GLU A 211 15.11 2.13 8.92
N THR A 212 14.02 1.55 8.36
CA THR A 212 13.38 2.08 7.14
C THR A 212 12.93 3.52 7.36
N MET A 213 12.20 3.76 8.46
CA MET A 213 11.58 5.04 8.74
C MET A 213 12.58 6.11 9.17
N GLU A 214 13.63 5.72 9.89
CA GLU A 214 14.75 6.63 10.19
C GLU A 214 15.46 7.10 8.93
N ARG A 215 15.70 6.19 7.97
CA ARG A 215 16.25 6.56 6.66
C ARG A 215 15.29 7.43 5.85
N ALA A 216 13.99 7.16 5.95
CA ALA A 216 12.97 7.93 5.24
C ALA A 216 12.86 9.37 5.77
N GLY A 217 12.81 9.53 7.09
CA GLY A 217 12.56 10.83 7.71
C GLY A 217 11.30 11.49 7.14
N GLY A 218 11.37 12.80 6.86
CA GLY A 218 10.28 13.53 6.21
C GLY A 218 10.10 13.27 4.71
N ASN A 219 11.05 12.57 4.06
CA ASN A 219 11.07 12.46 2.59
C ASN A 219 9.95 11.58 2.02
N CYS A 220 9.27 10.81 2.87
CA CYS A 220 8.13 9.96 2.50
C CYS A 220 6.76 10.61 2.76
N CYS A 221 6.73 11.93 3.03
CA CYS A 221 5.51 12.70 3.33
C CYS A 221 4.68 12.05 4.46
N PRO A 222 5.22 11.90 5.69
CA PRO A 222 4.46 11.41 6.82
C PRO A 222 3.29 12.36 7.16
N PRO A 223 2.20 11.85 7.76
CA PRO A 223 2.13 10.52 8.37
C PRO A 223 1.89 9.40 7.34
N VAL A 224 2.56 8.25 7.54
CA VAL A 224 2.60 7.13 6.58
C VAL A 224 1.67 5.98 6.97
N VAL A 225 1.29 5.15 6.00
CA VAL A 225 0.74 3.81 6.24
C VAL A 225 1.81 2.79 5.84
N LEU A 226 2.08 1.83 6.73
CA LEU A 226 3.13 0.84 6.54
C LEU A 226 2.53 -0.53 6.23
N GLY A 227 2.90 -1.09 5.08
CA GLY A 227 2.60 -2.48 4.74
C GLY A 227 3.84 -3.33 4.97
N ILE A 228 3.70 -4.42 5.71
CA ILE A 228 4.80 -5.31 6.08
C ILE A 228 4.50 -6.71 5.56
N GLY A 229 5.41 -7.26 4.76
CA GLY A 229 5.33 -8.62 4.24
C GLY A 229 6.35 -9.51 4.92
N ILE A 230 5.93 -10.63 5.49
CA ILE A 230 6.83 -11.56 6.20
C ILE A 230 6.72 -12.98 5.64
N GLY A 231 7.84 -13.53 5.20
CA GLY A 231 7.93 -14.90 4.68
C GLY A 231 7.91 -14.99 3.14
N GLY A 232 7.67 -16.19 2.61
CA GLY A 232 7.88 -16.50 1.19
C GLY A 232 9.35 -16.41 0.78
N THR A 233 9.62 -15.82 -0.39
CA THR A 233 10.93 -15.39 -0.89
C THR A 233 11.07 -13.87 -0.80
N MET A 234 12.22 -13.32 -1.19
CA MET A 234 12.46 -11.86 -1.21
C MET A 234 11.38 -11.09 -1.99
N ASP A 235 11.08 -11.53 -3.21
CA ASP A 235 10.07 -10.96 -4.09
C ASP A 235 8.64 -11.17 -3.56
N TRP A 236 8.37 -12.32 -2.93
CA TRP A 236 7.08 -12.60 -2.32
C TRP A 236 6.79 -11.69 -1.14
N ALA A 237 7.76 -11.49 -0.24
CA ALA A 237 7.63 -10.55 0.87
C ALA A 237 7.31 -9.14 0.37
N ALA A 238 8.01 -8.68 -0.68
CA ALA A 238 7.76 -7.36 -1.29
C ALA A 238 6.35 -7.24 -1.92
N ARG A 239 5.84 -8.33 -2.49
CA ARG A 239 4.45 -8.40 -2.97
C ARG A 239 3.46 -8.30 -1.81
N LEU A 240 3.67 -9.06 -0.73
CA LEU A 240 2.81 -9.07 0.46
C LEU A 240 2.79 -7.70 1.15
N SER A 241 3.94 -7.05 1.30
CA SER A 241 4.01 -5.73 1.93
C SER A 241 3.20 -4.69 1.17
N LYS A 242 3.16 -4.78 -0.16
CA LYS A 242 2.33 -3.92 -1.01
C LYS A 242 0.85 -4.30 -0.96
N LYS A 243 0.53 -5.59 -0.91
CA LYS A 243 -0.85 -6.09 -0.76
C LYS A 243 -1.46 -5.66 0.59
N ALA A 244 -0.67 -5.66 1.66
CA ALA A 244 -1.08 -5.22 2.99
C ALA A 244 -1.63 -3.78 3.01
N LEU A 245 -1.16 -2.91 2.11
CA LEU A 245 -1.62 -1.52 1.98
C LEU A 245 -3.04 -1.39 1.38
N LEU A 246 -3.67 -2.48 0.94
CA LEU A 246 -5.06 -2.48 0.51
C LEU A 246 -6.05 -2.59 1.67
N ARG A 247 -5.57 -2.89 2.90
CA ARG A 247 -6.40 -3.00 4.10
C ARG A 247 -6.79 -1.60 4.60
N ASP A 248 -7.98 -1.49 5.17
CA ASP A 248 -8.49 -0.23 5.72
C ASP A 248 -7.82 0.07 7.07
N LEU A 249 -7.62 1.35 7.38
CA LEU A 249 -7.12 1.76 8.68
C LEU A 249 -8.11 1.34 9.77
N GLY A 250 -7.55 0.80 10.86
CA GLY A 250 -8.34 0.18 11.93
C GLY A 250 -8.66 -1.30 11.69
N ASP A 251 -8.38 -1.85 10.51
CA ASP A 251 -8.35 -3.30 10.33
C ASP A 251 -7.08 -3.90 10.95
N HIS A 252 -7.24 -5.02 11.64
CA HIS A 252 -6.18 -5.68 12.40
C HIS A 252 -5.97 -7.11 11.94
N HIS A 253 -4.73 -7.58 11.99
CA HIS A 253 -4.44 -8.95 11.60
C HIS A 253 -5.29 -9.96 12.42
N ARG A 254 -5.83 -10.99 11.75
CA ARG A 254 -6.73 -11.97 12.38
C ARG A 254 -6.06 -12.79 13.48
N ASP A 255 -4.79 -13.12 13.27
CA ASP A 255 -3.95 -13.75 14.29
C ASP A 255 -3.50 -12.69 15.33
N PRO A 256 -3.84 -12.88 16.62
CA PRO A 256 -3.43 -11.98 17.70
C PRO A 256 -1.93 -11.72 17.77
N TYR A 257 -1.08 -12.69 17.43
CA TYR A 257 0.38 -12.54 17.49
C TYR A 257 0.87 -11.44 16.54
N TYR A 258 0.34 -11.40 15.32
CA TYR A 258 0.71 -10.39 14.33
C TYR A 258 0.00 -9.06 14.59
N ARG A 259 -1.22 -9.06 15.13
CA ARG A 259 -1.87 -7.83 15.58
C ARG A 259 -1.05 -7.12 16.66
N ASP A 260 -0.57 -7.86 17.66
CA ASP A 260 0.30 -7.29 18.70
C ASP A 260 1.62 -6.78 18.09
N LEU A 261 2.11 -7.40 17.01
CA LEU A 261 3.29 -6.94 16.28
C LEU A 261 3.00 -5.65 15.47
N GLU A 262 1.83 -5.52 14.83
CA GLU A 262 1.38 -4.28 14.17
C GLU A 262 1.42 -3.10 15.17
N GLU A 263 0.86 -3.28 16.36
CA GLU A 263 0.85 -2.26 17.43
C GLU A 263 2.26 -1.92 17.92
N ARG A 264 3.11 -2.93 18.12
CA ARG A 264 4.51 -2.73 18.54
C ARG A 264 5.31 -1.93 17.52
N ILE A 265 5.13 -2.21 16.22
CA ILE A 265 5.76 -1.47 15.13
C ILE A 265 5.24 -0.03 15.09
N MET A 266 3.93 0.15 15.17
CA MET A 266 3.27 1.47 15.18
C MET A 266 3.83 2.36 16.30
N ASN A 267 3.90 1.83 17.52
CA ASN A 267 4.45 2.52 18.68
C ASN A 267 5.95 2.84 18.51
N ALA A 268 6.74 1.90 17.99
CA ALA A 268 8.17 2.12 17.76
C ALA A 268 8.43 3.22 16.71
N VAL A 269 7.69 3.22 15.60
CA VAL A 269 7.82 4.22 14.53
C VAL A 269 7.38 5.61 15.01
N ASN A 270 6.24 5.72 15.71
CA ASN A 270 5.78 6.99 16.28
C ASN A 270 6.70 7.49 17.39
N GLY A 271 7.34 6.58 18.13
CA GLY A 271 8.38 6.90 19.12
C GLY A 271 9.64 7.55 18.53
N LEU A 272 9.87 7.48 17.21
CA LEU A 272 11.00 8.15 16.55
C LEU A 272 10.86 9.68 16.52
N GLY A 273 9.64 10.19 16.74
CA GLY A 273 9.38 11.63 16.74
C GLY A 273 9.65 12.31 15.40
N ILE A 274 9.50 11.59 14.27
CA ILE A 274 9.64 12.17 12.93
C ILE A 274 8.49 13.16 12.68
N GLY A 275 7.27 12.75 13.03
CA GLY A 275 6.06 13.57 12.98
C GLY A 275 5.59 13.87 11.55
N ALA A 276 4.43 14.52 11.44
CA ALA A 276 3.86 14.91 10.15
C ALA A 276 4.82 15.86 9.39
N GLY A 277 5.01 15.60 8.10
CA GLY A 277 5.95 16.33 7.24
C GLY A 277 7.44 16.14 7.60
N GLY A 278 7.78 15.35 8.64
CA GLY A 278 9.14 15.19 9.12
C GLY A 278 9.67 16.38 9.94
N LEU A 279 8.77 17.19 10.51
CA LEU A 279 9.10 18.42 11.24
C LEU A 279 9.06 18.25 12.76
N GLY A 280 9.06 17.00 13.25
CA GLY A 280 8.80 16.66 14.65
C GLY A 280 7.30 16.49 14.92
N GLY A 281 6.95 15.73 15.97
CA GLY A 281 5.57 15.43 16.35
C GLY A 281 5.39 13.98 16.80
N GLY A 282 4.21 13.65 17.33
CA GLY A 282 3.87 12.31 17.80
C GLY A 282 3.48 11.32 16.71
N THR A 283 2.96 11.81 15.59
CA THR A 283 2.36 10.98 14.53
C THR A 283 3.26 10.90 13.31
N THR A 284 3.98 9.79 13.18
CA THR A 284 4.80 9.46 12.01
C THR A 284 4.08 8.46 11.09
N ALA A 285 3.34 7.51 11.67
CA ALA A 285 2.52 6.54 10.97
C ALA A 285 1.06 6.65 11.43
N LEU A 286 0.12 6.40 10.51
CA LEU A 286 -1.32 6.28 10.75
C LEU A 286 -1.76 4.82 10.91
N GLY A 287 -1.04 3.88 10.31
CA GLY A 287 -1.38 2.47 10.37
C GLY A 287 -0.22 1.56 9.98
N VAL A 288 -0.29 0.33 10.46
CA VAL A 288 0.63 -0.76 10.14
C VAL A 288 -0.20 -2.00 9.84
N HIS A 289 0.01 -2.59 8.67
CA HIS A 289 -0.64 -3.83 8.28
C HIS A 289 0.41 -4.89 7.95
N ILE A 290 0.29 -6.06 8.57
CA ILE A 290 1.15 -7.21 8.31
C ILE A 290 0.41 -8.20 7.42
N GLU A 291 1.11 -8.76 6.44
CA GLU A 291 0.72 -9.94 5.68
C GLU A 291 1.82 -10.98 5.78
N THR A 292 1.46 -12.25 5.95
CA THR A 292 2.42 -13.34 6.19
C THR A 292 2.25 -14.49 5.21
N TYR A 293 3.33 -15.23 4.98
CA TYR A 293 3.31 -16.43 4.15
C TYR A 293 4.36 -17.45 4.63
N PRO A 294 4.15 -18.77 4.43
CA PRO A 294 5.17 -19.77 4.73
C PRO A 294 6.51 -19.44 4.07
N THR A 295 7.61 -19.81 4.71
CA THR A 295 8.96 -19.58 4.17
C THR A 295 9.86 -20.78 4.40
N HIS A 296 10.99 -20.82 3.72
CA HIS A 296 11.99 -21.85 3.90
C HIS A 296 12.65 -21.72 5.28
N ILE A 297 12.90 -22.84 5.97
CA ILE A 297 13.43 -22.86 7.36
C ILE A 297 14.73 -22.07 7.55
N ALA A 298 15.51 -21.87 6.48
CA ALA A 298 16.75 -21.11 6.49
C ALA A 298 16.60 -19.59 6.27
N GLY A 299 15.39 -19.08 6.01
CA GLY A 299 15.15 -17.66 5.73
C GLY A 299 14.06 -17.03 6.59
N LEU A 300 14.17 -15.72 6.79
CA LEU A 300 13.09 -14.85 7.26
C LEU A 300 13.05 -13.59 6.38
N PRO A 301 12.46 -13.66 5.17
CA PRO A 301 12.28 -12.49 4.32
C PRO A 301 11.29 -11.53 4.96
N VAL A 302 11.64 -10.24 4.98
CA VAL A 302 10.78 -9.17 5.48
C VAL A 302 10.85 -8.01 4.51
N ALA A 303 9.70 -7.54 4.04
CA ALA A 303 9.61 -6.33 3.24
C ALA A 303 8.77 -5.28 3.96
N VAL A 304 9.18 -4.02 3.80
CA VAL A 304 8.54 -2.83 4.36
C VAL A 304 8.19 -1.93 3.19
N SER A 305 6.90 -1.76 2.94
CA SER A 305 6.36 -0.82 1.98
C SER A 305 5.84 0.42 2.70
N VAL A 306 6.39 1.58 2.36
CA VAL A 306 6.00 2.86 2.94
C VAL A 306 5.00 3.52 2.02
N ASN A 307 3.79 3.82 2.50
CA ASN A 307 2.79 4.59 1.78
C ASN A 307 2.65 5.98 2.41
N CYS A 308 2.69 7.04 1.61
CA CYS A 308 2.54 8.40 2.12
C CYS A 308 1.09 8.69 2.54
N TRP A 309 0.84 9.85 3.14
CA TRP A 309 -0.51 10.28 3.53
C TRP A 309 -1.51 10.29 2.36
N ALA A 310 -1.02 10.47 1.12
CA ALA A 310 -1.82 10.36 -0.10
C ALA A 310 -2.09 8.87 -0.40
N GLU A 311 -2.87 8.25 0.49
CA GLU A 311 -3.25 6.85 0.43
C GLU A 311 -4.30 6.64 -0.65
N ARG A 312 -3.84 6.25 -1.84
CA ARG A 312 -4.70 6.08 -3.02
C ARG A 312 -4.87 4.61 -3.34
N LYS A 313 -5.92 4.02 -2.79
CA LYS A 313 -6.30 2.62 -3.01
C LYS A 313 -7.76 2.50 -3.43
N ALA A 314 -8.08 1.49 -4.22
CA ALA A 314 -9.44 1.10 -4.54
C ALA A 314 -9.55 -0.42 -4.55
N VAL A 315 -10.55 -0.98 -3.88
CA VAL A 315 -10.82 -2.43 -3.88
C VAL A 315 -12.21 -2.68 -4.42
N VAL A 316 -12.29 -3.32 -5.58
CA VAL A 316 -13.56 -3.63 -6.25
C VAL A 316 -13.79 -5.12 -6.22
N ARG A 317 -15.01 -5.53 -5.84
CA ARG A 317 -15.41 -6.94 -5.70
C ARG A 317 -16.62 -7.23 -6.55
N TRP A 318 -16.59 -8.35 -7.27
CA TRP A 318 -17.72 -8.94 -7.96
C TRP A 318 -18.08 -10.22 -7.24
#